data_AF-A0A653DJZ9-F1
#
_entry.id   AF-A0A653DJZ9-F1
#
_cell.length_a   1.000
_cell.length_b   1.000
_cell.length_c   1.000
_cell.angle_alpha   90.00
_cell.angle_beta   90.00
_cell.angle_gamma   90.00
#
_symmetry.space_group_name_H-M   'P 1'
#
loop_
_entity.id
_entity.type
_entity.pdbx_description
1 polymer ?
#
loop_
_entity_poly.entity_id
_entity_poly.type
_entity_poly.pdbx_seq_one_letter_code
_entity_poly.pdbx_strand_id
1 'polypeptide(L)' 'MNEEELIVHVQSYPFLYDLTDARYSNTLIRETAWEEIGHKMKHKVAQKTFPLTYENICKISFYLV' A
#
# COMPACT_ATOMS: atom_id res chain seq x y z
N MET A 1 2.78 13.60 -0.33
CA MET A 1 2.57 12.21 -0.75
C MET A 1 2.30 12.28 -2.25
N ASN A 2 3.16 11.72 -3.09
CA ASN A 2 2.93 11.74 -4.54
C ASN A 2 2.12 10.48 -4.90
N GLU A 3 0.88 10.67 -5.31
CA GLU A 3 -0.08 9.59 -5.56
C GLU A 3 0.42 8.63 -6.67
N GLU A 4 1.13 9.18 -7.65
CA GLU A 4 1.76 8.43 -8.74
C GLU A 4 2.83 7.44 -8.25
N GLU A 5 3.64 7.81 -7.24
CA GLU A 5 4.63 6.89 -6.70
C GLU A 5 3.97 5.72 -5.96
N LEU A 6 2.81 5.96 -5.33
CA LEU A 6 2.06 4.91 -4.63
C LEU A 6 1.52 3.89 -5.62
N ILE A 7 0.98 4.37 -6.73
CA ILE A 7 0.46 3.52 -7.80
C ILE A 7 1.56 2.61 -8.34
N VAL A 8 2.77 3.13 -8.61
CA VAL A 8 3.90 2.32 -9.11
C VAL A 8 4.28 1.23 -8.11
N HIS A 9 4.31 1.54 -6.82
CA HIS A 9 4.64 0.56 -5.79
C HIS A 9 3.53 -0.49 -5.63
N VAL A 10 2.26 -0.10 -5.67
CA VAL A 10 1.12 -1.02 -5.58
C VAL A 10 1.03 -1.93 -6.80
N GLN A 11 1.34 -1.43 -8.00
CA GLN A 11 1.37 -2.22 -9.25
C GLN A 11 2.35 -3.40 -9.18
N SER A 12 3.38 -3.32 -8.33
CA SER A 12 4.34 -4.42 -8.13
C SER A 12 3.75 -5.60 -7.33
N TYR A 13 2.57 -5.43 -6.73
CA TYR A 13 1.90 -6.43 -5.90
C TYR A 13 0.47 -6.68 -6.43
N PRO A 14 0.30 -7.48 -7.50
CA PRO A 14 -1.00 -7.70 -8.15
C PRO A 14 -2.07 -8.24 -7.20
N PHE A 15 -1.69 -9.08 -6.24
CA PHE A 15 -2.59 -9.63 -5.22
C PHE A 15 -3.18 -8.59 -4.24
N LEU A 16 -2.80 -7.31 -4.34
CA LEU A 16 -3.45 -6.23 -3.59
C LEU A 16 -4.77 -5.77 -4.23
N TYR A 17 -4.94 -5.96 -5.54
CA TYR A 17 -6.10 -5.47 -6.31
C TYR A 17 -6.69 -6.50 -7.27
N ASP A 18 -5.95 -7.56 -7.62
CA ASP A 18 -6.42 -8.64 -8.48
C ASP A 18 -7.15 -9.71 -7.65
N LEU A 19 -8.47 -9.77 -7.83
CA LEU A 19 -9.34 -10.75 -7.17
C LEU A 19 -9.10 -12.18 -7.66
N THR A 20 -8.46 -12.36 -8.82
CA THR A 20 -8.18 -13.67 -9.39
C THR A 20 -6.89 -14.28 -8.83
N ASP A 21 -6.05 -13.47 -8.17
CA ASP A 21 -4.85 -13.95 -7.51
C ASP A 21 -5.22 -14.71 -6.22
N ALA A 22 -4.79 -15.96 -6.11
CA ALA A 22 -5.05 -16.80 -4.93
C ALA A 22 -4.52 -16.18 -3.61
N ARG A 23 -3.58 -15.23 -3.69
CA ARG A 23 -3.03 -14.51 -2.54
C ARG A 23 -3.91 -13.33 -2.11
N TYR A 24 -4.89 -12.91 -2.91
CA TYR A 24 -5.80 -11.81 -2.57
C TYR A 24 -6.64 -12.10 -1.33
N SER A 25 -7.06 -13.35 -1.14
CA SER A 25 -7.79 -13.78 0.06
C SER A 25 -6.91 -13.92 1.30
N ASN A 26 -5.58 -13.80 1.15
CA ASN A 26 -4.65 -13.93 2.26
C ASN A 26 -4.37 -12.56 2.89
N THR A 27 -5.11 -12.25 3.96
CA THR A 27 -5.00 -10.99 4.71
C THR A 27 -3.58 -10.72 5.19
N LEU A 28 -2.87 -11.74 5.71
CA LEU A 28 -1.51 -11.58 6.24
C LEU A 28 -0.55 -11.11 5.14
N ILE A 29 -0.61 -11.74 3.95
CA ILE A 29 0.24 -11.37 2.81
C ILE A 29 -0.05 -9.92 2.34
N ARG A 30 -1.32 -9.52 2.36
CA ARG A 30 -1.72 -8.16 1.98
C ARG A 30 -1.23 -7.12 2.99
N GLU A 31 -1.36 -7.39 4.28
CA GLU A 31 -0.87 -6.51 5.34
C GLU A 31 0.64 -6.34 5.25
N THR A 32 1.40 -7.44 5.12
CA THR A 32 2.86 -7.37 4.95
C THR A 32 3.26 -6.57 3.71
N ALA A 33 2.58 -6.75 2.58
CA ALA A 33 2.86 -5.98 1.36
C ALA A 33 2.59 -4.48 1.53
N TRP A 34 1.52 -4.10 2.23
CA TRP A 34 1.24 -2.70 2.55
C TRP A 34 2.28 -2.09 3.50
N GLU A 35 2.76 -2.86 4.48
CA GLU A 35 3.86 -2.45 5.36
C GLU A 35 5.15 -2.23 4.57
N GLU A 36 5.49 -3.12 3.64
CA GLU A 36 6.65 -2.97 2.75
C GLU A 36 6.55 -1.72 1.87
N ILE A 37 5.39 -1.48 1.26
CA ILE A 37 5.14 -0.27 0.47
C ILE A 37 5.28 0.97 1.36
N GLY A 38 4.71 0.93 2.56
CA GLY A 38 4.84 1.99 3.56
C GLY A 38 6.31 2.24 3.96
N HIS A 39 7.12 1.19 4.11
CA HIS A 39 8.56 1.31 4.39
C HIS A 39 9.34 1.90 3.22
N LYS A 40 9.09 1.44 1.99
CA LYS A 40 9.71 1.97 0.76
C LYS A 40 9.38 3.44 0.56
N MET A 41 8.13 3.82 0.86
CA MET A 41 7.67 5.21 0.87
C MET A 41 8.35 6.02 1.97
N LYS A 42 8.37 5.53 3.22
CA LYS A 42 9.02 6.23 4.34
C LYS A 42 10.53 6.42 4.12
N HIS A 43 11.21 5.47 3.49
CA HIS A 43 12.64 5.60 3.19
C HIS A 43 12.94 6.71 2.18
N LYS A 44 12.04 6.95 1.21
CA LYS A 44 12.13 8.12 0.32
C LYS A 44 11.68 9.41 1.00
N VAL A 45 10.70 9.31 1.92
CA VAL A 45 10.10 10.42 2.65
C VAL A 45 10.89 10.79 3.92
N ALA A 46 12.05 10.18 4.18
CA ALA A 46 13.00 10.63 5.21
C ALA A 46 13.54 12.06 4.96
N GLN A 47 13.15 12.72 3.86
CA GLN A 47 13.32 14.16 3.69
C GLN A 47 12.09 15.01 4.05
N LYS A 48 10.86 14.47 4.20
CA LYS A 48 9.67 15.20 4.68
C LYS A 48 8.63 14.30 5.38
N THR A 49 8.89 14.01 6.65
CA THR A 49 7.99 13.61 7.76
C THR A 49 6.48 13.61 7.49
N PHE A 50 5.77 12.48 7.73
CA PHE A 50 4.49 12.40 8.45
C PHE A 50 4.20 10.92 8.85
N PRO A 51 3.63 10.64 10.04
CA PRO A 51 3.37 9.27 10.50
C PRO A 51 2.14 8.68 9.81
N LEU A 52 2.34 7.60 9.05
CA LEU A 52 1.26 6.75 8.56
C LEU A 52 0.66 5.98 9.76
N THR A 53 -0.43 6.50 10.32
CA THR A 53 -1.28 5.79 11.30
C THR A 53 -2.34 4.96 10.57
N TYR A 54 -2.78 3.86 11.20
CA TYR A 54 -3.72 2.84 10.68
C TYR A 54 -5.00 3.41 10.04
N GLU A 55 -5.46 4.58 10.48
CA GLU A 55 -6.65 5.25 9.91
C GLU A 55 -6.51 5.60 8.42
N ASN A 56 -5.29 5.86 7.95
CA ASN A 56 -5.07 6.26 6.55
C ASN A 56 -5.12 5.07 5.58
N ILE A 57 -4.86 3.85 6.07
CA ILE A 57 -4.94 2.62 5.25
C ILE A 57 -6.40 2.33 4.88
N CYS A 58 -7.34 2.55 5.81
CA CYS A 58 -8.77 2.34 5.55
C CYS A 58 -9.37 3.32 4.53
N LYS A 59 -8.84 4.55 4.43
CA LYS A 59 -9.33 5.53 3.45
C LYS A 59 -8.91 5.19 2.02
N ILE A 60 -7.71 4.64 1.81
CA ILE A 60 -7.23 4.31 0.46
C ILE A 60 -8.04 3.15 -0.15
N SER A 61 -8.48 2.19 0.68
CA SER A 61 -9.36 1.10 0.24
C SER A 61 -10.74 1.57 -0.25
N PHE A 62 -11.17 2.80 0.07
CA PHE A 62 -12.48 3.33 -0.35
C PHE A 62 -12.40 4.11 -1.67
N TYR A 63 -11.23 4.60 -2.07
CA TYR A 63 -11.03 5.33 -3.33
C TYR A 63 -10.79 4.42 -4.55
N LEU A 64 -10.76 3.09 -4.34
CA LEU A 64 -10.59 2.08 -5.38
C LEU A 64 -11.91 1.35 -5.74
N VAL A 65 -13.07 1.91 -5.34
CA VAL A 65 -14.42 1.49 -5.78
C VAL A 65 -15.05 2.59 -6.61
#